data_AF-A0A957HCA1-F1
#
_entry.id   AF-A0A957HCA1-F1
#
_cell.length_a   1.000
_cell.length_b   1.000
_cell.length_c   1.000
_cell.angle_alpha   90.00
_cell.angle_beta   90.00
_cell.angle_gamma   90.00
#
_symmetry.space_group_name_H-M   'P 1'
#
loop_
_entity.id
_entity.type
_entity.pdbx_description
1 polymer ?
#
loop_
_entity_poly.entity_id
_entity_poly.type
_entity_poly.pdbx_seq_one_letter_code
_entity_poly.pdbx_strand_id
1 'polypeptide(L)'
;MSSSQLQRAYELIKQGREQEAIELLEPLIRLNPENDDAWWLLANATDDPDAKRNALNKVIRLADNASRVQKAQQMLQILDSSQDDVLYDDFNSLPEADPFDAPAKRSGYAAPPQAPVIVKDRRGPSCFTGCLGVIGVLILLSCIGCFAIVATAPRFFDFLEIPTEYTDAGAIEPGQTVEGDLSSTSERLGYVYSARGAEELTIYLNTDRGDFPPMAFVYDMDSGELHFQDFSASGDSNMPGQAVFTASLDNAGQYLIVVRAWPIPWFDVGLDPFTLRVEN
;
A
#
# COMPACT_ATOMS: atom_id res chain seq x y z
N MET A 1 -19.04 -6.73 25.63
CA MET A 1 -19.25 -5.27 25.58
C MET A 1 -18.16 -4.51 24.81
N SER A 2 -17.02 -5.14 24.47
CA SER A 2 -15.88 -4.51 23.78
C SER A 2 -16.14 -4.09 22.32
N SER A 3 -16.92 -4.85 21.55
CA SER A 3 -17.13 -4.60 20.12
C SER A 3 -17.70 -3.21 19.81
N SER A 4 -18.68 -2.72 20.59
CA SER A 4 -19.25 -1.38 20.40
C SER A 4 -18.27 -0.23 20.65
N GLN A 5 -17.32 -0.40 21.59
CA GLN A 5 -16.35 0.63 21.93
C GLN A 5 -15.20 0.66 20.93
N LEU A 6 -14.80 -0.50 20.37
CA LEU A 6 -13.84 -0.58 19.29
C LEU A 6 -14.39 0.05 18.00
N GLN A 7 -15.66 -0.20 17.68
CA GLN A 7 -16.31 0.45 16.54
C GLN A 7 -16.32 1.97 16.67
N ARG A 8 -16.64 2.48 17.87
CA ARG A 8 -16.60 3.92 18.14
C ARG A 8 -15.18 4.49 18.04
N ALA A 9 -14.17 3.77 18.53
CA ALA A 9 -12.78 4.19 18.40
C ALA A 9 -12.35 4.27 16.92
N TYR A 10 -12.78 3.31 16.11
CA TYR A 10 -12.55 3.31 14.66
C TYR A 10 -13.18 4.52 13.96
N GLU A 11 -14.42 4.86 14.29
CA GLU A 11 -15.10 6.04 13.74
C GLU A 11 -14.38 7.34 14.12
N LEU A 12 -13.88 7.44 15.36
CA LEU A 12 -13.11 8.60 15.82
C LEU A 12 -11.81 8.76 15.02
N ILE A 13 -11.09 7.66 14.77
CA ILE A 13 -9.88 7.67 13.92
C ILE A 13 -10.23 8.15 12.50
N LYS A 14 -11.30 7.63 11.89
CA LYS A 14 -11.75 8.07 10.55
C LYS A 14 -12.09 9.56 10.49
N GLN A 15 -12.58 10.14 11.59
CA GLN A 15 -12.91 11.56 11.71
C GLN A 15 -11.68 12.44 12.03
N GLY A 16 -10.47 11.86 12.14
CA GLY A 16 -9.26 12.57 12.56
C GLY A 16 -9.25 12.94 14.05
N ARG A 17 -10.15 12.35 14.85
CA ARG A 17 -10.27 12.58 16.30
C ARG A 17 -9.45 11.55 17.07
N GLU A 18 -8.17 11.49 16.74
CA GLU A 18 -7.21 10.50 17.19
C GLU A 18 -7.01 10.49 18.71
N GLN A 19 -6.89 11.66 19.33
CA GLN A 19 -6.74 11.77 20.79
C GLN A 19 -7.92 11.16 21.55
N GLU A 20 -9.16 11.39 21.08
CA GLU A 20 -10.36 10.82 21.68
C GLU A 20 -10.45 9.31 21.45
N ALA A 21 -9.96 8.82 20.31
CA ALA A 21 -9.83 7.39 20.07
C ALA A 21 -8.83 6.74 21.04
N ILE A 22 -7.67 7.37 21.28
CA ILE A 22 -6.68 6.88 22.24
C ILE A 22 -7.27 6.81 23.65
N GLU A 23 -7.95 7.87 24.11
CA GLU A 23 -8.62 7.90 25.43
C GLU A 23 -9.65 6.77 25.59
N LEU A 24 -10.32 6.39 24.51
CA LEU A 24 -11.25 5.28 24.48
C LEU A 24 -10.55 3.90 24.43
N LEU A 25 -9.43 3.79 23.72
CA LEU A 25 -8.68 2.55 23.51
C LEU A 25 -7.84 2.13 24.71
N GLU A 26 -7.21 3.07 25.42
CA GLU A 26 -6.39 2.78 26.60
C GLU A 26 -7.08 1.91 27.66
N PRO A 27 -8.30 2.26 28.16
CA PRO A 27 -8.97 1.43 29.15
C PRO A 27 -9.38 0.06 28.59
N LEU A 28 -9.66 -0.04 27.29
CA LEU A 28 -9.97 -1.33 26.63
C LEU A 28 -8.75 -2.25 26.60
N ILE A 29 -7.58 -1.70 26.29
CA ILE A 29 -6.31 -2.43 26.29
C ILE A 29 -5.93 -2.84 27.71
N ARG A 30 -6.13 -1.97 28.70
CA ARG A 30 -5.92 -2.33 30.13
C ARG A 30 -6.84 -3.45 30.59
N LEU A 31 -8.09 -3.46 30.12
CA LEU A 31 -9.07 -4.50 30.45
C LEU A 31 -8.81 -5.83 29.73
N ASN A 32 -8.40 -5.76 28.46
CA ASN A 32 -8.06 -6.92 27.65
C ASN A 32 -6.76 -6.69 26.84
N PRO A 33 -5.60 -7.00 27.44
CA PRO A 33 -4.30 -6.80 26.80
C PRO A 33 -4.02 -7.71 25.60
N GLU A 34 -4.82 -8.74 25.40
CA GLU A 34 -4.66 -9.71 24.30
C GLU A 34 -5.54 -9.38 23.08
N ASN A 35 -6.30 -8.28 23.13
CA ASN A 35 -7.13 -7.84 22.01
C ASN A 35 -6.28 -7.17 20.93
N ASP A 36 -5.99 -7.89 19.86
CA ASP A 36 -5.19 -7.40 18.73
C ASP A 36 -5.89 -6.29 17.92
N ASP A 37 -7.23 -6.27 17.84
CA ASP A 37 -7.99 -5.16 17.24
C ASP A 37 -7.73 -3.84 17.99
N ALA A 38 -7.72 -3.88 19.33
CA ALA A 38 -7.49 -2.69 20.14
C ALA A 38 -6.06 -2.14 19.94
N TRP A 39 -5.06 -3.02 19.89
CA TRP A 39 -3.68 -2.65 19.57
C TRP A 39 -3.52 -2.12 18.15
N TRP A 40 -4.23 -2.70 17.18
CA TRP A 40 -4.24 -2.23 15.80
C TRP A 40 -4.82 -0.83 15.68
N LEU A 41 -5.97 -0.57 16.32
CA LEU A 41 -6.57 0.76 16.33
C LEU A 41 -5.68 1.78 17.05
N LEU A 42 -5.01 1.40 18.14
CA LEU A 42 -4.07 2.28 18.83
C LEU A 42 -2.89 2.66 17.92
N ALA A 43 -2.34 1.70 17.16
CA ALA A 43 -1.26 1.97 16.21
C ALA A 43 -1.67 2.96 15.11
N ASN A 44 -2.95 2.98 14.72
CA ASN A 44 -3.46 3.91 13.71
C ASN A 44 -3.91 5.26 14.30
N ALA A 45 -4.11 5.35 15.61
CA ALA A 45 -4.53 6.58 16.29
C ALA A 45 -3.36 7.39 16.86
N THR A 46 -2.18 6.81 17.04
CA THR A 46 -1.03 7.49 17.65
C THR A 46 -0.09 8.09 16.59
N ASP A 47 0.41 9.29 16.82
CA ASP A 47 1.48 9.90 16.03
C ASP A 47 2.87 9.65 16.58
N ASP A 48 2.98 9.32 17.87
CA ASP A 48 4.27 8.97 18.49
C ASP A 48 4.84 7.68 17.84
N PRO A 49 6.02 7.74 17.19
CA PRO A 49 6.61 6.60 16.50
C PRO A 49 6.93 5.44 17.45
N ASP A 50 7.31 5.73 18.71
CA ASP A 50 7.63 4.69 19.67
C ASP A 50 6.37 3.97 20.18
N ALA A 51 5.30 4.71 20.51
CA ALA A 51 4.00 4.12 20.80
C ALA A 51 3.45 3.31 19.62
N LYS A 52 3.57 3.81 18.39
CA LYS A 52 3.14 3.12 17.16
C LYS A 52 3.90 1.80 17.00
N ARG A 53 5.23 1.81 17.14
CA ARG A 53 6.08 0.61 17.09
C ARG A 53 5.68 -0.41 18.15
N ASN A 54 5.46 0.04 19.38
CA ASN A 54 5.03 -0.83 20.48
C ASN A 54 3.67 -1.49 20.19
N ALA A 55 2.70 -0.73 19.70
CA ALA A 55 1.38 -1.24 19.35
C ALA A 55 1.44 -2.25 18.19
N LEU A 56 2.18 -1.96 17.12
CA LEU A 56 2.35 -2.87 15.98
C LEU A 56 3.04 -4.19 16.37
N ASN A 57 4.06 -4.13 17.23
CA ASN A 57 4.71 -5.34 17.77
C ASN A 57 3.74 -6.20 18.60
N LYS A 58 2.77 -5.58 19.30
CA LYS A 58 1.71 -6.31 20.00
C LYS A 58 0.76 -6.99 19.01
N VAL A 59 0.35 -6.30 17.94
CA VAL A 59 -0.49 -6.89 16.89
C VAL A 59 0.18 -8.10 16.26
N ILE A 60 1.45 -8.00 15.87
CA ILE A 60 2.19 -9.11 15.24
C ILE A 60 2.23 -10.35 16.16
N ARG A 61 2.31 -10.13 17.48
CA ARG A 61 2.36 -11.22 18.46
C ARG A 61 0.99 -11.86 18.72
N LEU A 62 -0.09 -11.10 18.61
CA LEU A 62 -1.44 -11.50 19.04
C LEU A 62 -2.37 -11.88 17.88
N ALA A 63 -2.14 -11.36 16.67
CA ALA A 63 -3.04 -11.52 15.54
C ALA A 63 -2.91 -12.90 14.88
N ASP A 64 -4.05 -13.59 14.71
CA ASP A 64 -4.14 -14.83 13.92
C ASP A 64 -4.25 -14.56 12.41
N ASN A 65 -4.55 -13.32 12.01
CA ASN A 65 -4.73 -12.93 10.61
C ASN A 65 -3.39 -12.57 9.94
N ALA A 66 -2.95 -13.42 9.00
CA ALA A 66 -1.70 -13.25 8.26
C ALA A 66 -1.60 -11.91 7.50
N SER A 67 -2.70 -11.42 6.92
CA SER A 67 -2.72 -10.12 6.22
C SER A 67 -2.53 -8.95 7.18
N ARG A 68 -3.08 -9.04 8.40
CA ARG A 68 -2.90 -8.02 9.45
C ARG A 68 -1.45 -8.00 9.94
N VAL A 69 -0.86 -9.17 10.15
CA VAL A 69 0.56 -9.30 10.53
C VAL A 69 1.47 -8.69 9.44
N GLN A 70 1.20 -9.00 8.17
CA GLN A 70 1.98 -8.46 7.05
C GLN A 70 1.90 -6.92 6.99
N LYS A 71 0.71 -6.34 7.15
CA LYS A 71 0.54 -4.88 7.19
C LYS A 71 1.28 -4.26 8.38
N ALA A 72 1.20 -4.87 9.56
CA ALA A 72 1.93 -4.38 10.73
C ALA A 72 3.45 -4.41 10.54
N GLN A 73 3.99 -5.45 9.89
CA GLN A 73 5.41 -5.55 9.54
C GLN A 73 5.84 -4.46 8.56
N GLN A 74 5.02 -4.16 7.55
CA GLN A 74 5.30 -3.08 6.60
C GLN A 74 5.33 -1.71 7.30
N MET A 75 4.37 -1.43 8.19
CA MET A 75 4.35 -0.18 8.95
C MET A 75 5.57 -0.04 9.87
N LEU A 76 6.03 -1.13 10.50
CA LEU A 76 7.28 -1.13 11.27
C LEU A 76 8.50 -0.79 10.41
N GLN A 77 8.61 -1.41 9.23
CA GLN A 77 9.72 -1.14 8.32
C GLN A 77 9.77 0.33 7.89
N ILE A 78 8.61 0.95 7.66
CA ILE A 78 8.50 2.38 7.36
C ILE A 78 9.03 3.22 8.53
N LEU A 79 8.59 2.93 9.77
CA LEU A 79 9.05 3.65 10.96
C LEU A 79 10.55 3.54 11.20
N ASP A 80 11.12 2.35 10.98
CA ASP A 80 12.56 2.12 11.12
C ASP A 80 13.33 2.91 10.05
N SER A 81 12.85 2.89 8.80
CA SER A 81 13.49 3.64 7.70
C SER A 81 13.43 5.16 7.88
N SER A 82 12.40 5.69 8.55
CA SER A 82 12.26 7.12 8.83
C SER A 82 13.13 7.60 10.00
N GLN A 83 13.68 6.70 10.83
CA GLN A 83 14.59 7.05 11.92
C GLN A 83 16.06 7.14 11.49
N ASP A 84 16.45 6.45 10.42
CA ASP A 84 17.84 6.41 9.95
C ASP A 84 18.32 7.73 9.31
N ASP A 85 17.40 8.63 8.93
CA ASP A 85 17.73 9.95 8.34
C ASP A 85 18.10 11.04 9.37
N VAL A 86 18.06 10.75 10.68
CA VAL A 86 18.36 11.73 11.75
C VAL A 86 19.73 11.50 12.41
N LEU A 87 20.57 10.61 11.86
CA LEU A 87 21.80 10.18 12.52
C LEU A 87 23.08 10.65 11.81
N TYR A 88 23.16 11.89 11.34
CA TYR A 88 24.43 12.57 11.03
C TYR A 88 24.25 14.08 10.93
N ASP A 89 24.27 14.82 12.06
CA ASP A 89 24.70 16.24 12.04
C ASP A 89 24.91 16.93 13.41
N ASP A 90 25.30 16.21 14.47
CA ASP A 90 25.72 16.91 15.71
C ASP A 90 26.86 16.22 16.46
N PHE A 91 28.07 16.27 15.88
CA PHE A 91 29.32 16.02 16.63
C PHE A 91 30.41 17.05 16.35
N ASN A 92 30.11 18.13 15.62
CA ASN A 92 31.12 19.11 15.17
C ASN A 92 30.94 20.53 15.72
N SER A 93 30.13 20.69 16.78
CA SER A 93 29.94 21.99 17.44
C SER A 93 30.31 21.94 18.93
N LEU A 94 31.53 21.52 19.25
CA LEU A 94 32.16 21.89 20.52
C LEU A 94 33.12 23.05 20.27
N PRO A 95 32.92 24.22 20.91
CA PRO A 95 33.91 25.28 20.84
C PRO A 95 35.16 24.84 21.60
N GLU A 96 36.29 24.89 20.89
CA GLU A 96 37.63 24.57 21.38
C GLU A 96 38.04 25.61 22.44
N ALA A 97 37.72 25.34 23.70
CA ALA A 97 38.23 26.08 24.84
C ALA A 97 39.56 25.47 25.26
N ASP A 98 40.64 26.23 25.03
CA ASP A 98 42.01 25.98 25.48
C ASP A 98 42.15 26.27 26.98
N PRO A 99 42.52 25.27 27.81
CA PRO A 99 42.93 25.52 29.17
C PRO A 99 44.38 25.00 29.36
N PHE A 100 45.28 25.95 29.64
CA PHE A 100 46.63 25.77 30.20
C PHE A 100 47.83 25.83 29.23
N ASP A 101 48.22 27.07 28.89
CA ASP A 101 49.45 27.70 29.39
C ASP A 101 50.49 26.77 30.09
N ALA A 102 51.56 26.42 29.33
CA ALA A 102 53.02 26.40 29.62
C ALA A 102 53.63 25.89 30.98
N PRO A 103 54.97 25.67 31.10
CA PRO A 103 55.93 24.92 30.28
C PRO A 103 56.86 23.93 31.08
N ALA A 104 57.58 23.08 30.32
CA ALA A 104 58.89 22.44 30.59
C ALA A 104 59.11 21.47 31.79
N LYS A 105 59.49 20.22 31.47
CA LYS A 105 60.66 19.54 32.08
C LYS A 105 61.17 18.36 31.23
N ARG A 106 62.49 18.36 31.00
CA ARG A 106 63.28 17.30 30.35
C ARG A 106 63.44 16.07 31.26
N SER A 107 63.32 14.87 30.69
CA SER A 107 64.04 13.63 31.02
C SER A 107 63.55 12.58 30.01
N GLY A 108 64.31 11.86 29.19
CA GLY A 108 65.66 11.33 29.36
C GLY A 108 65.60 9.79 29.38
N TYR A 109 65.26 9.13 28.26
CA TYR A 109 65.46 7.68 28.01
C TYR A 109 65.52 7.46 26.48
N ALA A 110 66.68 7.17 25.90
CA ALA A 110 67.25 5.84 25.65
C ALA A 110 66.53 5.09 24.51
N ALA A 111 67.22 5.01 23.36
CA ALA A 111 66.76 4.36 22.14
C ALA A 111 66.75 2.82 22.27
N PRO A 112 65.66 2.14 21.84
CA PRO A 112 65.67 0.71 21.56
C PRO A 112 65.85 0.42 20.04
N PRO A 113 66.19 -0.83 19.67
CA PRO A 113 66.87 -1.16 18.41
C PRO A 113 65.93 -1.17 17.19
N GLN A 114 66.55 -1.06 16.01
CA GLN A 114 65.91 -1.02 14.70
C GLN A 114 65.02 -2.25 14.45
N ALA A 115 63.75 -2.00 14.13
CA ALA A 115 62.78 -3.00 13.69
C ALA A 115 63.04 -3.43 12.23
N PRO A 116 62.67 -4.67 11.84
CA PRO A 116 62.97 -5.22 10.53
C PRO A 116 62.22 -4.50 9.38
N VAL A 117 62.91 -4.37 8.25
CA VAL A 117 62.41 -3.82 7.00
C VAL A 117 61.24 -4.66 6.48
N ILE A 118 60.03 -4.10 6.50
CA ILE A 118 58.85 -4.71 5.87
C ILE A 118 58.90 -4.43 4.36
N VAL A 119 59.11 -5.48 3.58
CA VAL A 119 59.00 -5.45 2.11
C VAL A 119 57.53 -5.28 1.75
N LYS A 120 57.20 -4.16 1.10
CA LYS A 120 55.86 -3.83 0.60
C LYS A 120 55.55 -4.69 -0.62
N ASP A 121 54.75 -5.73 -0.41
CA ASP A 121 54.26 -6.60 -1.48
C ASP A 121 53.18 -5.87 -2.31
N ARG A 122 53.44 -5.69 -3.62
CA ARG A 122 52.54 -5.02 -4.56
C ARG A 122 51.47 -6.02 -5.02
N ARG A 123 50.33 -6.08 -4.33
CA ARG A 123 49.14 -6.77 -4.85
C ARG A 123 48.41 -5.85 -5.82
N GLY A 124 48.25 -6.34 -7.06
CA GLY A 124 47.53 -5.66 -8.15
C GLY A 124 46.03 -5.50 -7.85
N PRO A 125 45.33 -4.67 -8.66
CA PRO A 125 43.95 -4.30 -8.39
C PRO A 125 43.03 -5.52 -8.54
N SER A 126 42.36 -5.87 -7.43
CA SER A 126 41.42 -6.99 -7.36
C SER A 126 40.12 -6.66 -8.08
N CYS A 127 39.60 -7.66 -8.80
CA CYS A 127 38.35 -7.74 -9.57
C CYS A 127 37.05 -7.31 -8.84
N PHE A 128 37.13 -6.84 -7.59
CA PHE A 128 35.97 -6.57 -6.74
C PHE A 128 35.29 -5.22 -7.03
N THR A 129 36.00 -4.27 -7.64
CA THR A 129 35.49 -2.91 -7.88
C THR A 129 34.50 -2.84 -9.06
N GLY A 130 34.50 -3.84 -9.95
CA GLY A 130 33.56 -3.90 -11.08
C GLY A 130 32.13 -4.28 -10.65
N CYS A 131 31.98 -5.14 -9.65
CA CYS A 131 30.66 -5.65 -9.23
C CYS A 131 29.86 -4.63 -8.41
N LEU A 132 30.52 -3.79 -7.61
CA LEU A 132 29.84 -2.76 -6.79
C LEU A 132 29.21 -1.66 -7.66
N GLY A 133 29.82 -1.31 -8.79
CA GLY A 133 29.25 -0.33 -9.72
C GLY A 133 27.95 -0.80 -10.37
N VAL A 134 27.85 -2.08 -10.73
CA VAL A 134 26.64 -2.66 -11.34
C VAL A 134 25.51 -2.77 -10.31
N ILE A 135 25.82 -3.17 -9.07
CA ILE A 135 24.83 -3.25 -7.99
C ILE A 135 24.27 -1.87 -7.64
N GLY A 136 25.13 -0.84 -7.58
CA GLY A 136 24.69 0.54 -7.33
C GLY A 136 23.75 1.07 -8.41
N VAL A 137 24.02 0.78 -9.69
CA VAL A 137 23.14 1.19 -10.80
C VAL A 137 21.82 0.42 -10.79
N LEU A 138 21.82 -0.87 -10.44
CA LEU A 138 20.60 -1.67 -10.33
C LEU A 138 19.71 -1.23 -9.16
N ILE A 139 20.31 -0.88 -8.01
CA ILE A 139 19.57 -0.34 -6.86
C ILE A 139 19.00 1.04 -7.21
N LEU A 140 19.79 1.91 -7.86
CA LEU A 140 19.30 3.22 -8.29
C LEU A 140 18.14 3.11 -9.29
N LEU A 141 18.23 2.21 -10.28
CA LEU A 141 17.14 1.95 -11.22
C LEU A 141 15.91 1.34 -10.54
N SER A 142 16.10 0.45 -9.54
CA SER A 142 15.01 -0.11 -8.75
C SER A 142 14.35 0.94 -7.85
N CYS A 143 15.11 1.86 -7.26
CA CYS A 143 14.59 2.96 -6.46
C CYS A 143 13.80 3.97 -7.32
N ILE A 144 14.30 4.31 -8.50
CA ILE A 144 13.58 5.20 -9.45
C ILE A 144 12.29 4.50 -9.94
N GLY A 145 12.33 3.19 -10.19
CA GLY A 145 11.14 2.41 -10.54
C GLY A 145 10.11 2.32 -9.41
N CYS A 146 10.54 2.08 -8.16
CA CYS A 146 9.65 2.01 -7.00
C CYS A 146 9.07 3.37 -6.60
N PHE A 147 9.84 4.46 -6.71
CA PHE A 147 9.37 5.79 -6.31
C PHE A 147 8.19 6.27 -7.17
N ALA A 148 8.18 5.89 -8.45
CA ALA A 148 7.07 6.21 -9.33
C ALA A 148 5.84 5.31 -9.13
N ILE A 149 6.00 4.12 -8.54
CA ILE A 149 4.88 3.29 -8.10
C ILE A 149 4.23 3.89 -6.83
N VAL A 150 5.03 4.38 -5.87
CA VAL A 150 4.53 4.95 -4.61
C VAL A 150 3.85 6.31 -4.81
N ALA A 151 4.31 7.14 -5.75
CA ALA A 151 3.68 8.42 -6.07
C ALA A 151 2.28 8.30 -6.73
N THR A 152 1.84 7.10 -7.09
CA THR A 152 0.52 6.85 -7.71
C THR A 152 -0.47 6.10 -6.80
N ALA A 153 -0.03 5.76 -5.57
CA ALA A 153 -0.82 5.01 -4.59
C ALA A 153 -2.22 5.57 -4.24
N PRO A 154 -2.49 6.89 -4.26
CA PRO A 154 -3.86 7.38 -4.02
C PRO A 154 -4.88 6.84 -5.01
N ARG A 155 -4.49 6.51 -6.25
CA ARG A 155 -5.40 5.99 -7.29
C ARG A 155 -5.58 4.48 -7.27
N PHE A 156 -4.81 3.76 -6.45
CA PHE A 156 -4.85 2.30 -6.40
C PHE A 156 -5.91 1.77 -5.43
N PHE A 157 -6.43 2.62 -4.52
CA PHE A 157 -7.48 2.24 -3.56
C PHE A 157 -8.87 2.83 -3.90
N ASP A 158 -8.99 3.65 -4.95
CA ASP A 158 -10.25 4.21 -5.51
C ASP A 158 -11.25 3.15 -6.04
N PHE A 159 -11.02 1.88 -5.74
CA PHE A 159 -11.84 0.75 -6.18
C PHE A 159 -12.71 0.15 -5.07
N LEU A 160 -12.45 0.51 -3.81
CA LEU A 160 -13.13 -0.11 -2.66
C LEU A 160 -14.42 0.62 -2.26
N GLU A 161 -14.66 1.80 -2.82
CA GLU A 161 -15.84 2.62 -2.61
C GLU A 161 -16.43 2.98 -3.98
N ILE A 162 -17.74 3.30 -4.02
CA ILE A 162 -18.38 3.79 -5.25
C ILE A 162 -17.53 4.95 -5.80
N PRO A 163 -17.13 4.90 -7.08
CA PRO A 163 -16.32 5.96 -7.65
C PRO A 163 -17.05 7.30 -7.57
N THR A 164 -16.35 8.35 -7.13
CA THR A 164 -16.91 9.70 -7.00
C THR A 164 -17.35 10.29 -8.33
N GLU A 165 -16.76 9.81 -9.44
CA GLU A 165 -17.07 10.21 -10.80
C GLU A 165 -17.18 8.97 -11.70
N TYR A 166 -18.30 8.83 -12.39
CA TYR A 166 -18.51 7.87 -13.47
C TYR A 166 -19.51 8.44 -14.48
N THR A 167 -19.45 7.95 -15.71
CA THR A 167 -20.44 8.26 -16.74
C THR A 167 -21.63 7.32 -16.55
N ASP A 168 -22.79 7.88 -16.24
CA ASP A 168 -24.05 7.13 -16.15
C ASP A 168 -24.46 6.64 -17.55
N ALA A 169 -24.39 5.32 -17.74
CA ALA A 169 -24.77 4.63 -18.97
C ALA A 169 -26.21 4.10 -18.93
N GLY A 170 -26.95 4.36 -17.84
CA GLY A 170 -28.35 4.00 -17.67
C GLY A 170 -28.57 2.65 -16.99
N ALA A 171 -29.82 2.19 -17.03
CA ALA A 171 -30.21 0.91 -16.45
C ALA A 171 -29.94 -0.27 -17.41
N ILE A 172 -29.61 -1.43 -16.84
CA ILE A 172 -29.43 -2.68 -17.58
C ILE A 172 -30.33 -3.78 -17.02
N GLU A 173 -31.06 -4.46 -17.90
CA GLU A 173 -31.96 -5.56 -17.54
C GLU A 173 -31.33 -6.94 -17.82
N PRO A 174 -31.74 -8.01 -17.10
CA PRO A 174 -31.32 -9.37 -17.42
C PRO A 174 -31.57 -9.74 -18.89
N GLY A 175 -30.57 -10.31 -19.55
CA GLY A 175 -30.61 -10.71 -20.96
C GLY A 175 -30.36 -9.55 -21.95
N GLN A 176 -30.27 -8.31 -21.49
CA GLN A 176 -29.91 -7.17 -22.32
C GLN A 176 -28.40 -7.18 -22.59
N THR A 177 -28.04 -6.94 -23.85
CA THR A 177 -26.66 -6.62 -24.24
C THR A 177 -26.56 -5.13 -24.51
N VAL A 178 -25.58 -4.47 -23.93
CA VAL A 178 -25.25 -3.07 -24.17
C VAL A 178 -23.83 -2.98 -24.71
N GLU A 179 -23.60 -1.98 -25.56
CA GLU A 179 -22.28 -1.63 -26.06
C GLU A 179 -21.74 -0.45 -25.25
N GLY A 180 -20.45 -0.46 -24.99
CA GLY A 180 -19.74 0.63 -24.34
C GLY A 180 -18.35 0.80 -24.93
N ASP A 181 -17.78 1.98 -24.70
CA ASP A 181 -16.43 2.33 -25.14
C ASP A 181 -15.69 2.94 -23.95
N LEU A 182 -14.46 2.50 -23.73
CA LEU A 182 -13.60 2.95 -22.64
C LEU A 182 -12.30 3.44 -23.25
N SER A 183 -12.41 4.47 -24.08
CA SER A 183 -11.33 5.08 -24.85
C SER A 183 -10.16 5.62 -24.01
N SER A 184 -10.36 5.81 -22.70
CA SER A 184 -9.33 6.20 -21.74
C SER A 184 -9.32 5.30 -20.49
N THR A 185 -8.14 5.14 -19.88
CA THR A 185 -7.96 4.46 -18.58
C THR A 185 -8.65 5.17 -17.41
N SER A 186 -9.04 6.42 -17.60
CA SER A 186 -9.76 7.23 -16.62
C SER A 186 -11.28 7.10 -16.72
N GLU A 187 -11.79 6.60 -17.85
CA GLU A 187 -13.22 6.43 -18.06
C GLU A 187 -13.77 5.29 -17.19
N ARG A 188 -14.97 5.53 -16.68
CA ARG A 188 -15.74 4.60 -15.85
C ARG A 188 -17.17 4.69 -16.33
N LEU A 189 -17.75 3.58 -16.76
CA LEU A 189 -19.14 3.51 -17.18
C LEU A 189 -19.95 2.79 -16.10
N GLY A 190 -20.97 3.48 -15.57
CA GLY A 190 -21.86 2.95 -14.55
C GLY A 190 -23.18 2.50 -15.16
N TYR A 191 -23.59 1.27 -14.89
CA TYR A 191 -24.88 0.72 -15.25
C TYR A 191 -25.66 0.36 -13.99
N VAL A 192 -26.93 0.77 -13.92
CA VAL A 192 -27.79 0.45 -12.77
C VAL A 192 -28.53 -0.85 -13.01
N TYR A 193 -28.36 -1.82 -12.12
CA TYR A 193 -29.07 -3.09 -12.09
C TYR A 193 -30.05 -3.13 -10.91
N SER A 194 -31.28 -3.57 -11.14
CA SER A 194 -32.30 -3.69 -10.08
C SER A 194 -32.45 -5.14 -9.66
N ALA A 195 -31.91 -5.48 -8.49
CA ALA A 195 -31.91 -6.82 -7.96
C ALA A 195 -33.18 -7.16 -7.17
N ARG A 196 -33.61 -8.42 -7.25
CA ARG A 196 -34.72 -9.00 -6.47
C ARG A 196 -34.29 -9.60 -5.14
N GLY A 197 -32.98 -9.76 -4.93
CA GLY A 197 -32.38 -10.35 -3.73
C GLY A 197 -32.35 -11.87 -3.75
N ALA A 198 -31.37 -12.43 -3.03
CA ALA A 198 -31.00 -13.84 -3.07
C ALA A 198 -30.87 -14.41 -4.49
N GLU A 199 -30.26 -13.63 -5.39
CA GLU A 199 -30.04 -14.02 -6.80
C GLU A 199 -28.56 -13.97 -7.17
N GLU A 200 -28.19 -14.63 -8.27
CA GLU A 200 -26.81 -14.73 -8.73
C GLU A 200 -26.67 -13.96 -10.05
N LEU A 201 -26.06 -12.79 -9.99
CA LEU A 201 -25.81 -11.96 -11.16
C LEU A 201 -24.58 -12.48 -11.90
N THR A 202 -24.77 -12.94 -13.13
CA THR A 202 -23.67 -13.26 -14.05
C THR A 202 -23.45 -12.12 -15.03
N ILE A 203 -22.22 -11.60 -15.09
CA ILE A 203 -21.82 -10.49 -15.94
C ILE A 203 -20.90 -11.05 -17.03
N TYR A 204 -21.33 -10.91 -18.28
CA TYR A 204 -20.56 -11.22 -19.47
C TYR A 204 -20.00 -9.93 -20.04
N LEU A 205 -18.68 -9.87 -20.15
CA LEU A 205 -17.97 -8.70 -20.66
C LEU A 205 -17.03 -9.17 -21.76
N ASN A 206 -17.28 -8.75 -22.99
CA ASN A 206 -16.45 -9.11 -24.15
C ASN A 206 -15.87 -7.86 -24.79
N THR A 207 -14.60 -7.91 -25.17
CA THR A 207 -13.92 -6.86 -25.95
C THR A 207 -13.49 -7.41 -27.31
N ASP A 208 -13.50 -6.55 -28.33
CA ASP A 208 -13.12 -6.95 -29.69
C ASP A 208 -11.60 -7.21 -29.83
N ARG A 209 -10.80 -6.53 -29.02
CA ARG A 209 -9.34 -6.67 -28.83
C ARG A 209 -8.98 -6.35 -27.38
N GLY A 210 -7.84 -6.81 -26.90
CA GLY A 210 -7.56 -6.79 -25.47
C GLY A 210 -6.08 -6.68 -25.12
N ASP A 211 -5.50 -5.49 -25.28
CA ASP A 211 -4.21 -5.18 -24.63
C ASP A 211 -4.33 -5.32 -23.10
N PHE A 212 -5.53 -5.05 -22.56
CA PHE A 212 -5.86 -5.24 -21.15
C PHE A 212 -7.26 -5.82 -20.99
N PRO A 213 -7.46 -6.71 -20.00
CA PRO A 213 -8.79 -7.22 -19.72
C PRO A 213 -9.66 -6.16 -19.04
N PRO A 214 -10.95 -6.07 -19.41
CA PRO A 214 -11.86 -5.15 -18.75
C PRO A 214 -12.20 -5.65 -17.34
N MET A 215 -12.47 -4.71 -16.43
CA MET A 215 -12.85 -5.02 -15.04
C MET A 215 -14.31 -4.61 -14.81
N ALA A 216 -15.03 -5.43 -14.05
CA ALA A 216 -16.37 -5.13 -13.57
C ALA A 216 -16.36 -5.09 -12.04
N PHE A 217 -16.97 -4.03 -11.49
CA PHE A 217 -17.17 -3.84 -10.07
C PHE A 217 -18.67 -3.72 -9.82
N VAL A 218 -19.18 -4.38 -8.79
CA VAL A 218 -20.59 -4.26 -8.40
C VAL A 218 -20.64 -3.64 -7.02
N TYR A 219 -21.34 -2.52 -6.91
CA TYR A 219 -21.55 -1.80 -5.65
C TYR A 219 -23.02 -1.84 -5.27
N ASP A 220 -23.30 -2.00 -3.99
CA ASP A 220 -24.62 -1.77 -3.44
C ASP A 220 -24.86 -0.25 -3.33
N MET A 221 -25.90 0.27 -3.97
CA MET A 221 -26.16 1.71 -4.00
C MET A 221 -26.73 2.25 -2.68
N ASP A 222 -27.34 1.40 -1.85
CA ASP A 222 -27.89 1.79 -0.56
C ASP A 222 -26.79 1.89 0.50
N SER A 223 -25.87 0.91 0.53
CA SER A 223 -24.75 0.89 1.49
C SER A 223 -23.51 1.63 1.00
N GLY A 224 -23.33 1.75 -0.32
CA GLY A 224 -22.12 2.26 -0.94
C GLY A 224 -20.94 1.27 -0.94
N GLU A 225 -21.16 0.04 -0.46
CA GLU A 225 -20.11 -0.97 -0.34
C GLU A 225 -19.86 -1.68 -1.67
N LEU A 226 -18.59 -1.98 -1.93
CA LEU A 226 -18.18 -2.89 -3.00
C LEU A 226 -18.67 -4.30 -2.65
N HIS A 227 -19.63 -4.79 -3.42
CA HIS A 227 -20.22 -6.12 -3.26
C HIS A 227 -19.42 -7.19 -3.99
N PHE A 228 -18.83 -6.86 -5.14
CA PHE A 228 -18.06 -7.80 -5.94
C PHE A 228 -16.99 -7.11 -6.79
N GLN A 229 -15.81 -7.73 -6.86
CA GLN A 229 -14.73 -7.35 -7.77
C GLN A 229 -14.11 -8.62 -8.36
N ASP A 230 -13.98 -8.65 -9.68
CA ASP A 230 -13.22 -9.70 -10.37
C ASP A 230 -12.63 -9.16 -11.68
N PHE A 231 -11.61 -9.84 -12.19
CA PHE A 231 -10.93 -9.51 -13.43
C PHE A 231 -10.50 -10.79 -14.15
N SER A 232 -10.71 -10.86 -15.46
CA SER A 232 -10.25 -11.99 -16.26
C SER A 232 -8.85 -11.71 -16.78
N ALA A 233 -7.82 -12.33 -16.21
CA ALA A 233 -6.45 -12.19 -16.74
C ALA A 233 -6.21 -13.08 -17.98
N SER A 234 -6.93 -12.85 -19.09
CA SER A 234 -6.61 -13.52 -20.36
C SER A 234 -5.43 -12.79 -21.03
N GLY A 235 -4.21 -13.23 -20.72
CA GLY A 235 -2.95 -12.61 -21.12
C GLY A 235 -2.49 -12.83 -22.56
N ASP A 236 -3.35 -12.56 -23.56
CA ASP A 236 -2.92 -12.46 -24.96
C ASP A 236 -3.54 -11.22 -25.63
N SER A 237 -2.70 -10.23 -25.93
CA SER A 237 -3.10 -8.94 -26.51
C SER A 237 -3.74 -9.05 -27.89
N ASN A 238 -3.63 -10.21 -28.54
CA ASN A 238 -4.21 -10.47 -29.86
C ASN A 238 -5.50 -11.29 -29.82
N MET A 239 -6.05 -11.61 -28.65
CA MET A 239 -7.32 -12.33 -28.54
C MET A 239 -8.44 -11.40 -28.03
N PRO A 240 -9.70 -11.60 -28.47
CA PRO A 240 -10.84 -10.93 -27.85
C PRO A 240 -10.87 -11.30 -26.37
N GLY A 241 -10.92 -10.29 -25.50
CA GLY A 241 -11.00 -10.49 -24.07
C GLY A 241 -12.42 -10.93 -23.73
N GLN A 242 -12.57 -12.14 -23.20
CA GLN A 242 -13.84 -12.58 -22.62
C GLN A 242 -13.68 -12.71 -21.11
N ALA A 243 -14.53 -12.02 -20.38
CA ALA A 243 -14.63 -12.11 -18.94
C ALA A 243 -16.06 -12.47 -18.55
N VAL A 244 -16.18 -13.48 -17.69
CA VAL A 244 -17.45 -13.90 -17.10
C VAL A 244 -17.28 -13.83 -15.60
N PHE A 245 -18.11 -13.04 -14.96
CA PHE A 245 -18.08 -12.78 -13.53
C PHE A 245 -19.39 -13.18 -12.91
N THR A 246 -19.36 -13.66 -11.66
CA THR A 246 -20.55 -14.12 -10.96
C THR A 246 -20.59 -13.55 -9.55
N ALA A 247 -21.62 -12.78 -9.25
CA ALA A 247 -21.82 -12.09 -7.97
C ALA A 247 -23.14 -12.53 -7.31
N SER A 248 -23.08 -12.99 -6.07
CA SER A 248 -24.28 -13.33 -5.30
C SER A 248 -24.88 -12.08 -4.67
N LEU A 249 -26.06 -11.64 -5.11
CA LEU A 249 -26.75 -10.45 -4.60
C LEU A 249 -27.75 -10.86 -3.52
N ASP A 250 -27.36 -10.72 -2.25
CA ASP A 250 -28.14 -11.19 -1.11
C ASP A 250 -29.42 -10.37 -0.89
N ASN A 251 -29.36 -9.06 -1.15
CA ASN A 251 -30.45 -8.12 -0.87
C ASN A 251 -31.14 -7.66 -2.15
N ALA A 252 -32.45 -7.39 -2.05
CA ALA A 252 -33.17 -6.69 -3.11
C ALA A 252 -32.80 -5.20 -3.04
N GLY A 253 -32.54 -4.57 -4.18
CA GLY A 253 -32.05 -3.19 -4.21
C GLY A 253 -31.47 -2.79 -5.55
N GLN A 254 -30.91 -1.58 -5.61
CA GLN A 254 -30.19 -1.11 -6.78
C GLN A 254 -28.69 -1.37 -6.60
N TYR A 255 -28.08 -1.95 -7.62
CA TYR A 255 -26.65 -2.19 -7.70
C TYR A 255 -26.06 -1.40 -8.85
N LEU A 256 -24.91 -0.78 -8.60
CA LEU A 256 -24.14 -0.08 -9.62
C LEU A 256 -23.06 -1.01 -10.15
N ILE A 257 -23.14 -1.36 -11.44
CA ILE A 257 -22.11 -2.09 -12.15
C ILE A 257 -21.19 -1.06 -12.82
N VAL A 258 -19.94 -0.97 -12.38
CA VAL A 258 -18.94 -0.08 -12.96
C VAL A 258 -17.98 -0.89 -13.81
N VAL A 259 -17.92 -0.56 -15.10
CA VAL A 259 -16.93 -1.09 -16.04
C VAL A 259 -15.81 -0.06 -16.22
N ARG A 260 -14.55 -0.50 -16.11
CA ARG A 260 -13.38 0.36 -16.31
C ARG A 260 -12.14 -0.43 -16.74
N ALA A 261 -11.17 0.28 -17.30
CA ALA A 261 -9.85 -0.25 -17.63
C ALA A 261 -8.93 -0.33 -16.40
N TRP A 262 -7.87 -1.13 -16.52
CA TRP A 262 -6.79 -1.19 -15.53
C TRP A 262 -6.02 0.14 -15.52
N PRO A 263 -5.90 0.84 -14.38
CA PRO A 263 -5.12 2.07 -14.32
C PRO A 263 -3.64 1.74 -14.36
N ILE A 264 -2.99 2.03 -15.49
CA ILE A 264 -1.54 1.94 -15.62
C ILE A 264 -0.99 3.36 -15.55
N PRO A 265 -0.21 3.72 -14.52
CA PRO A 265 0.26 5.09 -14.31
C PRO A 265 1.08 5.72 -15.45
N TRP A 266 1.53 4.90 -16.39
CA TRP A 266 2.53 5.22 -17.41
C TRP A 266 1.98 5.14 -18.84
N PHE A 267 0.78 4.59 -19.01
CA PHE A 267 0.14 4.34 -20.30
C PHE A 267 -1.35 4.63 -20.17
N ASP A 268 -1.83 5.63 -20.90
CA ASP A 268 -3.27 5.87 -21.07
C ASP A 268 -3.72 5.12 -22.34
N VAL A 269 -3.81 3.80 -22.24
CA VAL A 269 -4.43 2.96 -23.26
C VAL A 269 -5.78 2.55 -22.71
N GLY A 270 -6.84 3.14 -23.26
CA GLY A 270 -8.19 2.70 -22.99
C GLY A 270 -8.41 1.23 -23.36
N LEU A 271 -9.57 0.71 -23.00
CA LEU A 271 -10.04 -0.55 -23.57
C LEU A 271 -10.64 -0.27 -24.95
N ASP A 272 -10.48 -1.22 -25.85
CA ASP A 272 -11.30 -1.27 -27.07
C ASP A 272 -12.79 -1.35 -26.72
N PRO A 273 -13.69 -1.05 -27.67
CA PRO A 273 -15.12 -1.21 -27.50
C PRO A 273 -15.48 -2.58 -26.90
N PHE A 274 -16.46 -2.57 -26.00
CA PHE A 274 -16.90 -3.76 -25.28
C PHE A 274 -18.40 -3.96 -25.39
N THR A 275 -18.80 -5.21 -25.20
CA THR A 275 -20.19 -5.61 -24.98
C THR A 275 -20.35 -6.11 -23.56
N LEU A 276 -21.36 -5.58 -22.87
CA LEU A 276 -21.77 -5.99 -21.53
C LEU A 276 -23.13 -6.65 -21.62
N ARG A 277 -23.27 -7.84 -21.04
CA ARG A 277 -24.55 -8.52 -20.84
C ARG A 277 -24.63 -9.03 -19.42
N VAL A 278 -25.81 -8.95 -18.83
CA VAL A 278 -26.07 -9.46 -17.47
C VAL A 278 -27.16 -10.52 -17.49
N GLU A 279 -27.05 -11.53 -16.64
CA GLU A 279 -28.02 -12.60 -16.43
C GLU A 279 -28.22 -12.86 -14.93
N ASN A 280 -29.37 -13.39 -14.54
CA ASN A 280 -29.70 -13.73 -13.16
C ASN A 280 -30.35 -15.11 -13.03
#